data_AF-A0A7K8JGS7-F1
#
_entry.id   AF-A0A7K8JGS7-F1
#
_cell.length_a   1.000
_cell.length_b   1.000
_cell.length_c   1.000
_cell.angle_alpha   90.00
_cell.angle_beta   90.00
_cell.angle_gamma   90.00
#
_symmetry.space_group_name_H-M   'P 1'
#
loop_
_entity.id
_entity.type
_entity.pdbx_description
1 polymer ?
#
loop_
_entity_poly.entity_id
_entity_poly.type
_entity_poly.pdbx_seq_one_letter_code
_entity_poly.pdbx_strand_id
1 'polypeptide(L)' 'TLVHLTFLHETGSNNPLGIPSDCDKIPFHPYYSTKDILGFAFMLISLAAIALF' A
#
# COMPACT_ATOMS: atom_id res chain seq x y z
N THR A 1 -5.57 4.91 -13.50
CA THR A 1 -5.08 5.01 -12.11
C THR A 1 -5.71 6.17 -11.36
N LEU A 2 -5.73 7.41 -11.88
CA LEU A 2 -6.35 8.54 -11.17
C LEU A 2 -7.84 8.32 -10.85
N VAL A 3 -8.67 7.93 -11.82
CA VAL A 3 -10.10 7.63 -11.58
C VAL A 3 -10.31 6.48 -10.59
N HIS A 4 -9.42 5.49 -10.63
CA HIS A 4 -9.48 4.37 -9.68
C HIS A 4 -9.18 4.84 -8.25
N LEU A 5 -8.12 5.64 -8.08
CA LEU A 5 -7.74 6.19 -6.78
C LEU A 5 -8.78 7.18 -6.25
N THR A 6 -9.45 7.97 -7.10
CA THR A 6 -10.54 8.84 -6.64
C THR A 6 -11.68 8.03 -6.04
N PHE A 7 -12.13 6.96 -6.68
CA PHE A 7 -13.18 6.11 -6.11
C PHE A 7 -12.72 5.37 -4.86
N LEU A 8 -11.47 4.91 -4.81
CA LEU A 8 -10.90 4.31 -3.60
C LEU A 8 -10.85 5.32 -2.44
N HIS A 9 -10.53 6.59 -2.72
CA HIS A 9 -10.47 7.63 -1.69
C HIS A 9 -11.84 7.99 -1.12
N GLU A 10 -12.91 7.91 -1.92
CA GLU A 10 -14.28 8.12 -1.42
C GLU A 10 -14.69 7.07 -0.37
N THR A 11 -14.31 5.80 -0.55
CA THR A 11 -14.65 4.72 0.39
C THR A 11 -13.59 4.44 1.44
N GLY A 12 -12.33 4.81 1.16
CA GLY A 12 -11.16 4.32 1.87
C GLY A 12 -10.79 2.87 1.54
N SER A 13 -9.63 2.44 2.03
CA SER A 13 -9.16 1.06 1.90
C SER A 13 -9.94 0.11 2.82
N ASN A 14 -10.18 -1.11 2.34
CA ASN A 14 -10.67 -2.19 3.18
C ASN A 14 -9.54 -2.77 4.06
N ASN A 15 -9.90 -3.59 5.05
CA ASN A 15 -8.96 -4.29 5.94
C ASN A 15 -9.17 -5.82 5.87
N PRO A 16 -8.20 -6.62 6.36
CA PRO A 16 -8.25 -8.08 6.26
C PRO A 16 -9.45 -8.75 6.95
N LEU A 17 -10.02 -8.09 7.97
CA LEU A 17 -11.18 -8.61 8.70
C LEU A 17 -12.50 -8.27 8.01
N GLY A 18 -12.50 -7.37 7.02
CA GLY A 18 -13.68 -6.96 6.26
C GLY A 18 -14.76 -6.23 7.08
N ILE A 19 -14.42 -5.76 8.28
CA ILE A 19 -15.32 -4.99 9.16
C ILE A 19 -15.04 -3.48 9.04
N PRO A 20 -15.94 -2.59 9.46
CA PRO A 20 -15.67 -1.15 9.44
C PRO A 20 -14.43 -0.79 10.26
N SER A 21 -13.47 -0.10 9.65
CA SER A 21 -12.19 0.29 10.27
C SER A 21 -12.13 1.76 10.71
N ASP A 22 -13.26 2.48 10.71
CA ASP A 22 -13.31 3.91 11.06
C ASP A 22 -12.85 4.23 12.48
N CYS A 23 -12.98 3.28 13.41
CA CYS A 23 -12.56 3.44 14.80
C CYS A 23 -11.03 3.32 15.00
N ASP A 24 -10.29 2.80 14.02
CA ASP A 24 -8.85 2.50 14.14
C ASP A 24 -8.07 2.97 12.90
N LYS A 25 -8.43 4.15 12.38
CA LYS A 25 -7.71 4.77 11.27
C LYS A 25 -6.43 5.43 11.78
N ILE A 26 -5.31 5.07 11.14
CA ILE A 26 -4.01 5.72 11.31
C ILE A 26 -3.66 6.56 10.07
N PRO A 27 -2.86 7.64 10.20
CA PRO A 27 -2.45 8.43 9.06
C PRO A 27 -1.57 7.63 8.09
N PHE A 28 -1.62 7.98 6.81
CA PHE A 28 -0.83 7.29 5.78
C PHE A 28 0.69 7.42 6.03
N HIS A 29 1.15 8.63 6.35
CA HIS A 29 2.52 8.89 6.76
C HIS A 29 2.59 8.96 8.30
N PRO A 30 3.59 8.31 8.94
CA PRO A 30 4.74 7.61 8.36
C PRO A 30 4.50 6.12 8.04
N TYR A 31 3.36 5.57 8.46
CA TYR A 31 3.14 4.12 8.56
C TYR A 31 3.17 3.39 7.21
N TYR A 32 2.23 3.73 6.32
CA TYR A 32 2.13 3.08 5.01
C TYR A 32 3.21 3.58 4.06
N SER A 33 3.65 4.83 4.15
CA SER A 33 4.76 5.34 3.34
C SER A 33 6.06 4.54 3.56
N THR A 34 6.40 4.25 4.81
CA THR A 34 7.61 3.45 5.13
C THR A 34 7.44 1.99 4.70
N LYS A 35 6.25 1.41 4.93
CA LYS A 35 5.91 0.04 4.50
C LYS A 35 6.07 -0.12 2.99
N ASP A 36 5.59 0.86 2.21
CA ASP A 36 5.61 0.81 0.75
C ASP A 36 7.04 0.96 0.21
N ILE A 37 7.86 1.84 0.79
CA ILE A 37 9.28 1.97 0.41
C ILE A 37 10.03 0.66 0.66
N LEU A 38 9.82 0.01 1.81
CA LEU A 38 10.43 -1.27 2.12
C LEU A 38 9.98 -2.36 1.11
N GLY A 39 8.68 -2.43 0.83
CA GLY A 39 8.14 -3.38 -0.15
C GLY A 39 8.68 -3.14 -1.56
N PHE A 40 8.80 -1.88 -1.98
CA PHE A 40 9.37 -1.50 -3.27
C PHE A 40 10.85 -1.88 -3.37
N ALA A 41 11.64 -1.69 -2.30
CA ALA A 41 13.03 -2.11 -2.26
C ALA A 41 13.17 -3.63 -2.44
N PHE A 42 12.35 -4.43 -1.74
CA PHE A 42 12.35 -5.88 -1.93
C PHE A 42 11.97 -6.31 -3.35
N MET A 43 10.97 -5.67 -3.94
CA MET A 43 10.58 -5.92 -5.34
C MET A 43 11.71 -5.58 -6.32
N LEU A 44 12.45 -4.48 -6.10
CA LEU A 44 13.59 -4.13 -6.95
C LEU A 44 14.74 -5.12 -6.79
N ILE A 45 15.01 -5.59 -5.57
CA ILE A 45 16.04 -6.62 -5.32
C ILE A 45 15.69 -7.91 -6.05
N SER A 46 14.43 -8.38 -5.96
CA SER A 46 14.01 -9.60 -6.65
C SER A 46 14.03 -9.44 -8.16
N LEU A 47 13.59 -8.29 -8.68
CA LEU A 47 13.68 -7.98 -10.10
C LEU A 47 15.13 -7.95 -10.59
N ALA A 48 16.04 -7.31 -9.84
CA ALA A 48 17.47 -7.27 -10.16
C ALA A 48 18.08 -8.68 -10.14
N ALA A 49 17.69 -9.52 -9.18
CA ALA A 49 18.13 -10.91 -9.12
C ALA A 49 17.68 -11.71 -10.36
N ILE A 50 16.48 -11.48 -10.90
CA ILE A 50 16.03 -12.13 -12.14
C ILE A 50 16.71 -11.52 -13.37
N ALA A 51 17.03 -10.22 -13.36
CA ALA A 51 17.58 -9.53 -14.53
C ALA A 51 19.10 -9.73 -14.70
N LEU A 52 19.83 -10.00 -13.61
CA LEU A 52 21.30 -10.09 -13.59
C LEU A 52 21.84 -11.53 -13.53
N PHE A 53 20.97 -12.53 -13.43
CA PHE A 53 21.29 -13.96 -13.46
C PHE A 53 20.44 -14.66 -14.51
#